data_AF-A0A2U1JI30-F1
#
_entry.id   AF-A0A2U1JI30-F1
#
_cell.length_a   1.000
_cell.length_b   1.000
_cell.length_c   1.000
_cell.angle_alpha   90.00
_cell.angle_beta   90.00
_cell.angle_gamma   90.00
#
_symmetry.space_group_name_H-M   'P 1'
#
loop_
_entity.id
_entity.type
_entity.pdbx_description
1 polymer ?
#
loop_
_entity_poly.entity_id
_entity_poly.type
_entity_poly.pdbx_seq_one_letter_code
_entity_poly.pdbx_strand_id
1 'polypeptide(L)'
;MGIVKTLITLFALFGIQISIAQSDDPYSGGVPLFDKVTNCNLRYSYFPNIEAYFDTQKSIYYYKENGEWKTEKEIPEGYRGYSIYNKISVYITDYEDDNVCQFLKSHKKLYPYSAKGRVKQVPTVSKG
;
A
#
# COMPACT_ATOMS: atom_id res chain seq x y z
N MET A 1 13.48 -22.84 -56.81
CA MET A 1 14.35 -22.26 -55.76
C MET A 1 14.57 -20.80 -56.11
N GLY A 2 13.84 -19.90 -55.48
CA GLY A 2 13.87 -18.48 -55.84
C GLY A 2 12.60 -17.74 -55.43
N ILE A 3 12.81 -16.67 -54.66
CA ILE A 3 11.99 -15.45 -54.56
C ILE A 3 10.78 -15.44 -53.61
N VAL A 4 10.25 -16.56 -53.09
CA VAL A 4 9.08 -16.50 -52.17
C VAL A 4 9.40 -16.57 -50.66
N LYS A 5 10.68 -16.48 -50.26
CA LYS A 5 11.08 -16.80 -48.87
C LYS A 5 11.58 -15.64 -48.01
N THR A 6 11.60 -14.40 -48.49
CA THR A 6 12.26 -13.32 -47.73
C THR A 6 11.55 -11.97 -47.86
N LEU A 7 10.25 -11.94 -47.60
CA LEU A 7 9.49 -10.68 -47.38
C LEU A 7 8.62 -10.72 -46.11
N ILE A 8 8.93 -11.63 -45.18
CA ILE A 8 8.33 -11.68 -43.85
C ILE A 8 9.47 -11.72 -42.82
N THR A 9 10.41 -10.80 -42.98
CA THR A 9 11.43 -10.54 -41.97
C THR A 9 11.09 -9.18 -41.35
N LEU A 10 10.78 -9.21 -40.05
CA LEU A 10 10.77 -8.06 -39.12
C LEU A 10 9.54 -7.14 -39.10
N PHE A 11 8.33 -7.70 -39.13
CA PHE A 11 7.19 -7.05 -38.44
C PHE A 11 6.46 -8.05 -37.54
N ALA A 12 7.23 -8.93 -36.89
CA ALA A 12 6.72 -9.79 -35.84
C ALA A 12 6.76 -9.01 -34.52
N LEU A 13 5.63 -8.35 -34.27
CA LEU A 13 5.02 -8.26 -32.95
C LEU A 13 5.88 -7.55 -31.89
N PHE A 14 5.78 -6.22 -31.94
CA PHE A 14 5.81 -5.39 -30.74
C PHE A 14 4.73 -5.92 -29.77
N GLY A 15 5.11 -6.92 -28.96
CA GLY A 15 4.28 -7.41 -27.87
C GLY A 15 4.09 -6.26 -26.90
N ILE A 16 2.89 -5.70 -26.89
CA ILE A 16 2.47 -4.68 -25.94
C ILE A 16 2.74 -5.26 -24.56
N GLN A 17 3.72 -4.70 -23.85
CA GLN A 17 3.87 -4.92 -22.42
C GLN A 17 2.66 -4.24 -21.78
N ILE A 18 1.58 -5.00 -21.59
CA ILE A 18 0.47 -4.55 -20.78
C ILE A 18 1.00 -4.63 -19.34
N SER A 19 1.63 -3.55 -18.90
CA SER A 19 1.84 -3.30 -17.49
C SER A 19 0.47 -3.27 -16.84
N ILE A 20 0.06 -4.39 -16.25
CA ILE A 20 -1.04 -4.40 -15.30
C ILE A 20 -0.57 -3.57 -14.11
N ALA A 21 -0.95 -2.30 -14.08
CA ALA A 21 -0.95 -1.54 -12.84
C ALA A 21 -2.01 -2.19 -11.95
N GLN A 22 -1.58 -3.18 -11.15
CA GLN A 22 -2.43 -3.80 -10.14
C GLN A 22 -2.64 -2.72 -9.08
N SER A 23 -3.83 -2.11 -9.09
CA SER A 23 -4.25 -1.28 -7.96
C SER A 23 -4.49 -2.22 -6.80
N ASP A 24 -3.59 -2.21 -5.83
CA ASP A 24 -3.85 -2.83 -4.52
C ASP A 24 -5.03 -2.07 -3.91
N ASP A 25 -6.23 -2.64 -4.01
CA ASP A 25 -7.44 -2.07 -3.44
C ASP A 25 -7.32 -2.14 -1.91
N PRO A 26 -7.26 -0.99 -1.20
CA PRO A 26 -7.16 -0.98 0.25
C PRO A 26 -8.45 -1.38 0.96
N TYR A 27 -9.55 -1.64 0.24
CA TYR A 27 -10.82 -2.01 0.82
C TYR A 27 -11.34 -3.36 0.28
N SER A 28 -10.85 -4.46 0.87
CA SER A 28 -11.22 -5.83 0.48
C SER A 28 -12.39 -6.44 1.27
N GLY A 29 -13.27 -5.63 1.88
CA GLY A 29 -14.50 -6.13 2.51
C GLY A 29 -14.31 -7.31 3.50
N GLY A 30 -13.19 -7.34 4.23
CA GLY A 30 -12.85 -8.39 5.19
C GLY A 30 -12.09 -9.60 4.63
N VAL A 31 -11.81 -9.66 3.32
CA VAL A 31 -10.93 -10.68 2.75
C VAL A 31 -9.47 -10.33 3.08
N PRO A 32 -8.67 -11.27 3.61
CA PRO A 32 -7.25 -11.04 3.85
C PRO A 32 -6.52 -10.67 2.55
N LEU A 33 -5.78 -9.56 2.60
CA LEU A 33 -4.91 -9.14 1.52
C LEU A 33 -3.53 -9.80 1.70
N PHE A 34 -2.85 -10.12 0.61
CA PHE A 34 -1.52 -10.73 0.66
C PHE A 34 -0.54 -9.99 -0.25
N ASP A 35 0.69 -9.83 0.22
CA ASP A 35 1.79 -9.34 -0.61
C ASP A 35 2.16 -10.41 -1.66
N LYS A 36 2.26 -10.01 -2.93
CA LYS A 36 2.49 -10.97 -4.03
C LYS A 36 3.89 -11.58 -4.03
N VAL A 37 4.86 -10.92 -3.39
CA VAL A 37 6.26 -11.33 -3.36
C VAL A 37 6.54 -12.14 -2.10
N THR A 38 6.11 -11.66 -0.94
CA THR A 38 6.42 -12.29 0.35
C THR A 38 5.32 -13.23 0.84
N ASN A 39 4.10 -13.15 0.28
CA ASN A 39 2.91 -13.87 0.73
C ASN A 39 2.52 -13.57 2.19
N CYS A 40 2.97 -12.43 2.74
CA CYS A 40 2.59 -11.96 4.07
C CYS A 40 1.18 -11.34 4.04
N ASN A 41 0.46 -11.43 5.16
CA ASN A 41 -0.87 -10.84 5.31
C ASN A 41 -0.77 -9.30 5.44
N LEU A 42 -1.36 -8.58 4.49
CA LEU A 42 -1.44 -7.12 4.46
C LEU A 42 -2.63 -6.63 5.28
N ARG A 43 -2.53 -6.81 6.60
CA ARG A 43 -3.58 -6.44 7.53
C ARG A 43 -3.66 -4.94 7.81
N TYR A 44 -2.52 -4.27 7.90
CA TYR A 44 -2.46 -2.90 8.38
C TYR A 44 -2.03 -1.93 7.28
N SER A 45 -2.77 -0.83 7.13
CA SER A 45 -2.35 0.34 6.35
C SER A 45 -1.98 1.48 7.30
N TYR A 46 -0.74 1.95 7.24
CA TYR A 46 -0.26 3.11 7.99
C TYR A 46 -0.49 4.41 7.20
N PHE A 47 -0.99 5.44 7.87
CA PHE A 47 -1.28 6.77 7.34
C PHE A 47 -0.32 7.79 7.96
N PRO A 48 0.79 8.14 7.29
CA PRO A 48 1.82 9.01 7.86
C PRO A 48 1.35 10.42 8.19
N ASN A 49 0.37 10.95 7.44
CA ASN A 49 -0.16 12.30 7.59
C ASN A 49 -0.86 12.51 8.94
N ILE A 50 -1.43 11.45 9.50
CA ILE A 50 -2.24 11.48 10.73
C ILE A 50 -1.75 10.48 11.79
N GLU A 51 -0.61 9.84 11.54
CA GLU A 51 0.01 8.87 12.45
C GLU A 51 -0.96 7.77 12.91
N ALA A 52 -1.76 7.26 11.98
CA ALA A 52 -2.83 6.29 12.24
C ALA A 52 -2.62 4.98 11.47
N TYR A 53 -3.30 3.93 11.93
CA TYR A 53 -3.41 2.64 11.24
C TYR A 53 -4.86 2.36 10.89
N PHE A 54 -5.08 1.71 9.76
CA PHE A 54 -6.33 1.04 9.44
C PHE A 54 -6.11 -0.47 9.45
N ASP A 55 -6.97 -1.21 10.14
CA ASP A 55 -7.00 -2.66 10.18
C ASP A 55 -8.03 -3.15 9.18
N THR A 56 -7.57 -3.78 8.09
CA THR A 56 -8.43 -4.25 7.00
C THR A 56 -9.34 -5.41 7.42
N GLN A 57 -8.93 -6.20 8.42
CA GLN A 57 -9.73 -7.32 8.92
C GLN A 57 -10.85 -6.84 9.83
N LYS A 58 -10.54 -5.90 10.73
CA LYS A 58 -11.50 -5.38 11.71
C LYS A 58 -12.28 -4.18 11.19
N SER A 59 -11.87 -3.57 10.07
CA SER A 59 -12.44 -2.35 9.49
C SER A 59 -12.53 -1.21 10.51
N ILE A 60 -11.42 -0.99 11.23
CA ILE A 60 -11.28 0.03 12.28
C ILE A 60 -9.96 0.78 12.14
N TYR A 61 -9.95 2.01 12.64
CA TYR A 61 -8.79 2.86 12.75
C TYR A 61 -8.21 2.82 14.16
N TYR A 62 -6.90 2.84 14.24
CA TYR A 62 -6.13 3.12 15.45
C TYR A 62 -5.41 4.44 15.27
N TYR A 63 -5.73 5.44 16.10
CA TYR A 63 -5.11 6.78 16.02
C TYR A 63 -4.93 7.37 17.41
N LYS A 64 -4.13 8.43 17.51
CA LYS A 64 -3.98 9.18 18.76
C LYS A 64 -4.86 10.41 18.80
N GLU A 65 -5.61 10.55 19.89
CA GLU A 65 -6.33 11.77 20.25
C GLU A 65 -5.88 12.18 21.64
N ASN A 66 -5.42 13.43 21.79
CA ASN A 66 -4.85 13.95 23.05
C ASN A 66 -3.74 13.06 23.65
N GLY A 67 -2.98 12.36 22.80
CA GLY A 67 -1.90 11.46 23.21
C GLY A 67 -2.32 10.02 23.51
N GLU A 68 -3.63 9.75 23.61
CA GLU A 68 -4.20 8.43 23.89
C GLU A 68 -4.62 7.71 22.62
N TRP A 69 -4.50 6.39 22.60
CA TRP A 69 -4.99 5.57 21.49
C TRP A 69 -6.51 5.48 21.51
N LYS A 70 -7.12 5.74 20.36
CA LYS A 70 -8.53 5.55 20.06
C LYS A 70 -8.68 4.45 19.01
N THR A 71 -9.78 3.72 19.11
CA THR A 71 -10.16 2.66 18.17
C THR A 71 -11.58 2.95 17.69
N GLU A 72 -11.73 3.35 16.44
CA GLU A 72 -13.02 3.78 15.89
C GLU A 72 -13.20 3.32 14.45
N LYS A 73 -14.44 3.25 13.97
CA LYS A 73 -14.72 2.91 12.56
C LYS A 73 -14.39 4.04 11.60
N GLU A 74 -14.36 5.28 12.09
CA GLU A 74 -14.10 6.47 11.31
C GLU A 74 -13.17 7.40 12.08
N ILE A 75 -12.44 8.25 11.35
CA ILE A 75 -11.59 9.27 11.95
C ILE A 75 -12.43 10.55 12.15
N PRO A 76 -12.30 11.26 13.28
CA PRO A 76 -13.07 12.48 13.56
C PRO A 76 -12.97 13.53 12.46
N GLU A 77 -14.01 14.35 12.30
CA GLU A 77 -14.12 15.31 11.17
C GLU A 77 -12.96 16.29 11.06
N GLY A 78 -12.26 16.62 12.16
CA GLY A 78 -11.07 17.47 12.15
C GLY A 78 -9.88 16.90 11.36
N TYR A 79 -9.83 15.58 11.16
CA TYR A 79 -8.80 14.93 10.35
C TYR A 79 -9.14 14.87 8.86
N ARG A 80 -10.38 15.18 8.44
CA ARG A 80 -10.83 15.09 7.04
C ARG A 80 -10.16 16.11 6.12
N GLY A 81 -9.58 17.18 6.67
CA GLY A 81 -8.71 18.12 5.96
C GLY A 81 -7.29 17.57 5.69
N TYR A 82 -6.82 16.65 6.55
CA TYR A 82 -5.68 15.77 6.28
C TYR A 82 -6.18 14.57 5.51
N SER A 83 -6.62 14.86 4.29
CA SER A 83 -7.28 13.94 3.38
C SER A 83 -6.71 12.51 3.45
N ILE A 84 -7.47 11.63 4.10
CA ILE A 84 -7.40 10.18 3.91
C ILE A 84 -7.55 9.82 2.42
N TYR A 85 -8.14 10.73 1.63
CA TYR A 85 -8.27 10.67 0.18
C TYR A 85 -6.98 11.05 -0.57
N ASN A 86 -6.01 11.69 0.08
CA ASN A 86 -4.64 11.83 -0.39
C ASN A 86 -4.03 10.49 -0.06
N LYS A 87 -4.20 9.52 -0.98
CA LYS A 87 -3.93 8.06 -0.93
C LYS A 87 -2.52 7.64 -0.49
N ILE A 88 -1.97 8.33 0.50
CA ILE A 88 -0.65 8.14 1.05
C ILE A 88 -0.82 7.25 2.27
N SER A 89 -1.10 5.98 1.99
CA SER A 89 -1.00 4.91 2.95
C SER A 89 0.12 3.96 2.53
N VAL A 90 0.70 3.28 3.51
CA VAL A 90 1.68 2.23 3.25
C VAL A 90 1.23 0.96 3.96
N TYR A 91 1.20 -0.16 3.26
CA TYR A 91 0.96 -1.45 3.89
C TYR A 91 2.12 -1.83 4.80
N ILE A 92 1.80 -2.30 5.99
CA ILE A 92 2.76 -2.92 6.89
C ILE A 92 2.89 -4.38 6.47
N THR A 93 4.10 -4.80 6.09
CA THR A 93 4.38 -6.12 5.51
C THR A 93 5.17 -7.03 6.45
N ASP A 94 5.63 -6.49 7.57
CA ASP A 94 6.48 -7.16 8.57
C ASP A 94 5.76 -7.38 9.92
N TYR A 95 4.43 -7.27 9.96
CA TYR A 95 3.64 -7.42 11.18
C TYR A 95 2.21 -7.95 10.94
N GLU A 96 1.79 -8.95 11.73
CA GLU A 96 0.49 -9.63 11.56
C GLU A 96 -0.37 -9.72 12.85
N ASP A 97 0.19 -9.41 14.02
CA ASP A 97 -0.46 -9.58 15.33
C ASP A 97 -1.33 -8.35 15.73
N ASP A 98 -1.97 -8.38 16.90
CA ASP A 98 -3.06 -7.46 17.29
C ASP A 98 -2.63 -6.10 17.86
N ASN A 99 -1.33 -5.76 17.87
CA ASN A 99 -0.81 -4.55 18.51
C ASN A 99 0.19 -3.79 17.63
N VAL A 100 -0.27 -3.32 16.47
CA VAL A 100 0.55 -2.53 15.54
C VAL A 100 0.99 -1.17 16.11
N CYS A 101 0.23 -0.66 17.09
CA CYS A 101 0.44 0.64 17.72
C CYS A 101 1.83 0.80 18.38
N GLN A 102 2.42 -0.30 18.86
CA GLN A 102 3.77 -0.29 19.45
C GLN A 102 4.87 0.12 18.46
N PHE A 103 4.64 -0.07 17.15
CA PHE A 103 5.61 0.22 16.10
C PHE A 103 5.52 1.65 15.54
N LEU A 104 4.67 2.50 16.10
CA LEU A 104 4.47 3.87 15.62
C LEU A 104 5.79 4.64 15.44
N LYS A 105 6.71 4.54 16.40
CA LYS A 105 8.01 5.22 16.33
C LYS A 105 8.84 4.75 15.13
N SER A 106 8.83 3.46 14.84
CA SER A 106 9.56 2.86 13.73
C SER A 106 8.91 3.21 12.39
N HIS A 107 7.59 3.04 12.27
CA HIS A 107 6.86 3.35 11.03
C HIS A 107 6.91 4.83 10.69
N LYS A 108 6.84 5.73 11.67
CA LYS A 108 7.05 7.17 11.45
C LYS A 108 8.42 7.50 10.87
N LYS A 109 9.47 6.76 11.28
CA LYS A 109 10.84 6.94 10.76
C LYS A 109 10.99 6.37 9.35
N LEU A 110 10.39 5.21 9.08
CA LEU A 110 10.46 4.53 7.78
C LEU A 110 9.59 5.22 6.71
N TYR A 111 8.41 5.68 7.10
CA TYR A 111 7.39 6.27 6.24
C TYR A 111 7.06 7.70 6.72
N PRO A 112 8.00 8.66 6.62
CA PRO A 112 7.73 10.02 7.01
C PRO A 112 6.68 10.65 6.10
N TYR A 113 5.78 11.46 6.67
CA TYR A 113 4.84 12.23 5.88
C TYR A 113 5.54 13.20 4.94
N SER A 114 5.04 13.30 3.71
CA SER A 114 5.49 14.24 2.70
C SER A 114 4.28 14.93 2.07
N ALA A 115 4.11 16.22 2.34
CA ALA A 115 3.02 17.03 1.77
C ALA A 115 3.05 17.09 0.23
N LYS A 116 4.19 16.76 -0.38
CA LYS A 116 4.37 16.71 -1.85
C LYS A 116 3.97 15.34 -2.46
N GLY A 117 3.36 14.45 -1.68
CA GLY A 117 2.82 13.17 -2.17
C GLY A 117 3.84 12.06 -2.38
N ARG A 118 5.13 12.32 -2.19
CA ARG A 118 6.18 11.30 -2.30
C ARG A 118 6.48 10.71 -0.93
N VAL A 119 5.65 9.78 -0.48
CA VAL A 119 6.12 8.85 0.56
C VAL A 119 7.06 7.87 -0.11
N LYS A 120 8.25 7.70 0.46
CA LYS A 120 9.13 6.62 0.06
C LYS A 120 8.38 5.34 0.40
N GLN A 121 7.78 4.70 -0.61
CA GLN A 121 7.51 3.28 -0.48
C GLN A 121 8.88 2.65 -0.27
N VAL A 122 9.06 1.98 0.87
CA VAL A 122 10.23 1.13 1.04
C VAL A 122 10.13 0.12 -0.10
N PRO A 123 11.15 0.01 -0.97
CA PRO A 123 11.11 -0.99 -2.02
C PRO A 123 10.79 -2.32 -1.36
N THR A 124 9.71 -2.98 -1.77
CA THR A 124 9.51 -4.40 -1.49
C THR A 124 10.85 -5.05 -1.72
N VAL A 125 11.44 -5.62 -0.67
CA VAL A 125 12.81 -6.12 -0.72
C VAL A 125 12.89 -7.06 -1.91
N SER A 126 13.51 -6.62 -3.01
CA SER A 126 13.78 -7.46 -4.16
C SER A 126 14.84 -8.46 -3.69
N LYS A 127 14.39 -9.60 -3.17
CA LYS A 127 15.27 -10.74 -2.96
C LYS A 127 15.34 -11.52 -4.27
N GLY A 128 16.56 -11.58 -4.81
CA GLY A 128 17.00 -12.59 -5.78
C GLY A 128 16.83 -12.20 -7.23
#